data_AF-A0A4Y4B8V1-F1
#
_entry.id   AF-A0A4Y4B8V1-F1
#
_cell.length_a   1.000
_cell.length_b   1.000
_cell.length_c   1.000
_cell.angle_alpha   90.00
_cell.angle_beta   90.00
_cell.angle_gamma   90.00
#
_symmetry.space_group_name_H-M   'P 1'
#
loop_
_entity.id
_entity.type
_entity.pdbx_description
1 polymer ?
#
loop_
_entity_poly.entity_id
_entity_poly.type
_entity_poly.pdbx_seq_one_letter_code
_entity_poly.pdbx_strand_id
1 'polypeptide(L)'
;MTLIDTAAKTLEVVDLPEGVEYTFRDIVRGPKDLAYILSSDGAIHVLDPESGDITDSFPVVKAWEGPAEWQDAHPAIVVAGNIAYVTEPAANSVHAVDLTTGKVLASTELDVTPNEIAPAAG
;
A
#
# COMPACT_ATOMS: atom_id res chain seq x y z
N MET A 1 5.57 -13.24 1.48
CA MET A 1 4.75 -12.96 0.28
C MET A 1 5.04 -14.01 -0.78
N THR A 2 4.11 -14.30 -1.69
CA THR A 2 4.36 -15.25 -2.79
C THR A 2 4.36 -14.53 -4.14
N LEU A 3 5.46 -14.64 -4.88
CA LEU A 3 5.56 -14.24 -6.28
C LEU A 3 5.19 -15.45 -7.15
N ILE A 4 4.30 -15.24 -8.13
CA ILE A 4 3.78 -16.31 -8.99
C ILE A 4 4.09 -15.96 -10.43
N ASP A 5 4.95 -16.75 -11.08
CA ASP A 5 5.13 -16.73 -12.52
C ASP A 5 4.15 -17.71 -13.16
N THR A 6 3.08 -17.16 -13.73
CA THR A 6 2.02 -17.95 -14.35
C THR A 6 2.43 -18.56 -15.70
N ALA A 7 3.41 -17.98 -16.40
CA ALA A 7 3.92 -18.51 -17.66
C ALA A 7 4.83 -19.71 -17.42
N ALA A 8 5.76 -19.59 -16.47
CA ALA A 8 6.64 -20.68 -16.06
C ALA A 8 5.94 -21.71 -15.16
N LYS A 9 4.79 -21.35 -14.57
CA LYS A 9 4.04 -22.15 -13.57
C LYS A 9 4.87 -22.42 -12.31
N THR A 10 5.61 -21.42 -11.88
CA THR A 10 6.45 -21.46 -10.68
C THR A 10 5.93 -20.46 -9.65
N LEU A 11 6.32 -20.69 -8.40
CA LEU A 11 6.10 -19.76 -7.31
C LEU A 11 7.36 -19.65 -6.47
N GLU A 12 7.57 -18.48 -5.91
CA GLU A 12 8.64 -18.20 -4.97
C GLU A 12 8.03 -17.56 -3.72
N VAL A 13 8.49 -18.01 -2.56
CA VAL A 13 8.13 -17.39 -1.28
C VAL A 13 9.24 -16.41 -0.93
N VAL A 14 8.89 -15.14 -0.90
CA VAL A 14 9.76 -14.03 -0.49
C VAL A 14 9.46 -13.70 0.97
N ASP A 15 10.49 -13.78 1.81
CA ASP A 15 10.42 -13.31 3.19
C ASP A 15 10.44 -11.78 3.20
N LEU A 16 9.41 -11.18 3.81
CA LEU A 16 9.36 -9.73 3.99
C LEU A 16 10.12 -9.35 5.26
N PRO A 17 10.72 -8.14 5.33
CA PRO A 17 11.34 -7.65 6.54
C PRO A 17 10.35 -7.57 7.72
N GLU A 18 10.88 -7.59 8.93
CA GLU A 18 10.09 -7.34 10.14
C GLU A 18 9.38 -5.98 10.05
N GLY A 19 8.09 -5.94 10.44
CA GLY A 19 7.25 -4.75 10.33
C GLY A 19 6.59 -4.54 8.96
N VAL A 20 6.95 -5.33 7.94
CA VAL A 20 6.28 -5.31 6.63
C VAL A 20 5.14 -6.33 6.64
N GLU A 21 4.08 -6.00 7.38
CA GLU A 21 2.84 -6.77 7.45
C GLU A 21 1.71 -6.01 6.76
N TYR A 22 0.75 -6.71 6.17
CA TYR A 22 -0.26 -6.11 5.30
C TYR A 22 -1.58 -6.90 5.36
N THR A 23 -2.68 -6.27 4.97
CA THR A 23 -4.00 -6.90 4.82
C THR A 23 -4.36 -7.11 3.34
N PHE A 24 -5.57 -7.60 3.08
CA PHE A 24 -6.11 -7.79 1.74
C PHE A 24 -6.29 -6.48 0.93
N ARG A 25 -6.13 -5.30 1.55
CA ARG A 25 -6.28 -3.98 0.91
C ARG A 25 -4.98 -3.30 0.54
N ASP A 26 -3.85 -3.94 0.85
CA ASP A 26 -2.60 -3.23 1.07
C ASP A 26 -1.52 -3.49 0.02
N ILE A 27 -1.84 -4.26 -1.03
CA ILE A 27 -0.93 -4.51 -2.15
C ILE A 27 -1.55 -4.01 -3.45
N VAL A 28 -0.81 -3.18 -4.16
CA VAL A 28 -1.21 -2.59 -5.45
C VAL A 28 -0.07 -2.69 -6.47
N ARG A 29 -0.42 -2.64 -7.76
CA ARG A 29 0.55 -2.44 -8.85
C ARG A 29 0.61 -0.96 -9.19
N GLY A 30 1.79 -0.49 -9.54
CA GLY A 30 2.02 0.92 -9.86
C GLY A 30 3.01 1.13 -11.00
N PRO A 31 3.70 2.29 -11.04
CA PRO A 31 4.69 2.61 -12.05
C PRO A 31 5.71 1.49 -12.29
N LYS A 32 6.12 1.32 -13.56
CA LYS A 32 7.08 0.29 -13.98
C LYS A 32 6.67 -1.15 -13.60
N ASP A 33 5.37 -1.39 -13.44
CA ASP A 33 4.82 -2.66 -13.00
C ASP A 33 5.37 -3.14 -11.65
N LEU A 34 5.91 -2.27 -10.81
CA LEU A 34 6.35 -2.63 -9.46
C LEU A 34 5.15 -2.94 -8.55
N ALA A 35 5.41 -3.71 -7.49
CA ALA A 35 4.46 -3.92 -6.41
C ALA A 35 4.68 -2.88 -5.30
N TYR A 36 3.60 -2.35 -4.75
CA TYR A 36 3.64 -1.37 -3.67
C TYR A 36 2.80 -1.92 -2.50
N ILE A 37 3.42 -2.01 -1.34
CA ILE A 37 2.87 -2.67 -0.15
C ILE A 37 2.71 -1.61 0.94
N LEU A 38 1.47 -1.22 1.27
CA LEU A 38 1.20 -0.42 2.46
C LEU A 38 1.33 -1.31 3.70
N SER A 39 2.28 -1.03 4.57
CA SER A 39 2.61 -1.92 5.68
C SER A 39 2.22 -1.36 7.04
N SER A 40 2.15 -2.26 8.04
CA SER A 40 1.83 -1.96 9.45
C SER A 40 2.80 -0.99 10.10
N ASP A 41 4.02 -0.84 9.59
CA ASP A 41 4.95 0.22 9.99
C ASP A 41 4.54 1.64 9.53
N GLY A 42 3.53 1.74 8.68
CA GLY A 42 2.97 2.99 8.14
C GLY A 42 3.62 3.46 6.83
N ALA A 43 4.53 2.67 6.25
CA ALA A 43 5.19 2.98 4.98
C ALA A 43 4.58 2.20 3.79
N ILE A 44 4.74 2.77 2.59
CA ILE A 44 4.60 2.03 1.34
C ILE A 44 5.98 1.48 0.97
N HIS A 45 6.15 0.15 0.97
CA HIS A 45 7.35 -0.53 0.50
C HIS A 45 7.21 -0.86 -0.98
N VAL A 46 8.25 -0.56 -1.76
CA VAL A 46 8.30 -0.85 -3.20
C VAL A 46 9.04 -2.15 -3.41
N LEU A 47 8.38 -3.13 -4.02
CA LEU A 47 8.97 -4.42 -4.33
C LEU A 47 9.08 -4.61 -5.84
N ASP A 48 10.26 -5.04 -6.29
CA ASP A 48 10.49 -5.51 -7.65
C ASP A 48 9.99 -6.96 -7.78
N PRO A 49 8.94 -7.24 -8.57
CA PRO A 49 8.42 -8.59 -8.73
C PRO A 49 9.36 -9.53 -9.51
N GLU A 50 10.36 -9.01 -10.23
CA GLU A 50 11.34 -9.83 -10.95
C GLU A 50 12.41 -10.40 -10.02
N SER A 51 12.89 -9.60 -9.05
CA SER A 51 13.93 -10.04 -8.11
C SER A 51 13.41 -10.43 -6.73
N GLY A 52 12.21 -9.97 -6.35
CA GLY A 52 11.66 -10.11 -5.02
C GLY A 52 12.22 -9.13 -3.99
N ASP A 53 13.06 -8.19 -4.41
CA ASP A 53 13.69 -7.23 -3.51
C ASP A 53 12.78 -6.05 -3.19
N ILE A 54 12.81 -5.58 -1.95
CA ILE A 54 12.33 -4.24 -1.61
C ILE A 54 13.39 -3.23 -2.05
N THR A 55 12.98 -2.31 -2.91
CA THR A 55 13.86 -1.34 -3.57
C THR A 55 13.75 0.07 -3.00
N ASP A 56 12.60 0.40 -2.38
CA ASP A 56 12.32 1.70 -1.78
C ASP A 56 11.29 1.58 -0.65
N SER A 57 11.21 2.59 0.20
CA SER A 57 10.21 2.70 1.26
C SER A 57 9.81 4.16 1.49
N PHE A 58 8.50 4.41 1.55
CA PHE A 58 7.93 5.75 1.66
C PHE A 58 7.04 5.82 2.91
N PRO A 59 7.47 6.50 3.99
CA PRO A 59 6.60 6.73 5.15
C PRO A 59 5.39 7.59 4.77
N VAL A 60 4.17 7.13 5.05
CA VAL A 60 2.94 7.86 4.67
C VAL A 60 2.05 8.12 5.89
N VAL A 61 1.78 7.09 6.69
CA VAL A 61 0.90 7.13 7.85
C VAL A 61 1.65 6.68 9.10
N LYS A 62 1.03 6.79 10.27
CA LYS A 62 1.59 6.17 11.48
C LYS A 62 1.51 4.65 11.41
N ALA A 63 2.41 3.99 12.15
CA ALA A 63 2.31 2.56 12.38
C ALA A 63 0.94 2.19 12.95
N TRP A 64 0.43 1.04 12.52
CA TRP A 64 -0.90 0.53 12.82
C TRP A 64 -0.86 -0.98 13.04
N GLU A 65 -1.87 -1.50 13.72
CA GLU A 65 -2.02 -2.92 13.96
C GLU A 65 -3.12 -3.49 13.06
N GLY A 66 -2.92 -4.72 12.60
CA GLY A 66 -3.94 -5.45 11.84
C GLY A 66 -5.29 -5.45 12.59
N PRO A 67 -6.41 -5.28 11.87
CA PRO A 67 -7.71 -5.17 12.52
C PRO A 67 -8.12 -6.51 13.18
N ALA A 68 -8.84 -6.43 14.31
CA ALA A 68 -9.37 -7.62 14.97
C ALA A 68 -10.48 -8.27 14.14
N GLU A 69 -11.46 -7.48 13.70
CA GLU A 69 -12.43 -7.87 12.69
C GLU A 69 -12.03 -7.27 11.35
N TRP A 70 -12.06 -8.04 10.28
CA TRP A 70 -11.61 -7.58 8.95
C TRP A 70 -12.32 -6.31 8.43
N GLN A 71 -13.48 -5.97 9.01
CA GLN A 71 -14.29 -4.79 8.67
C GLN A 71 -13.84 -3.51 9.40
N ASP A 72 -13.12 -3.64 10.51
CA ASP A 72 -12.69 -2.51 11.33
C ASP A 72 -11.82 -1.56 10.48
N ALA A 73 -11.95 -0.26 10.73
CA ALA A 73 -11.23 0.74 9.94
C ALA A 73 -9.72 0.62 10.16
N HIS A 74 -8.99 0.42 9.08
CA HIS A 74 -7.53 0.40 9.00
C HIS A 74 -7.10 1.04 7.68
N PRO A 75 -5.82 1.47 7.55
CA PRO A 75 -5.32 2.04 6.33
C PRO A 75 -5.59 1.15 5.11
N ALA A 76 -5.82 1.79 3.96
CA ALA A 76 -5.99 1.13 2.68
C ALA A 76 -5.33 1.96 1.58
N ILE A 77 -4.84 1.30 0.54
CA ILE A 77 -4.18 1.94 -0.62
C ILE A 77 -4.90 1.60 -1.92
N VAL A 78 -5.09 2.60 -2.78
CA VAL A 78 -5.52 2.44 -4.17
C VAL A 78 -4.68 3.29 -5.09
N VAL A 79 -4.48 2.85 -6.33
CA VAL A 79 -3.63 3.56 -7.30
C VAL A 79 -4.46 4.06 -8.49
N ALA A 80 -4.20 5.31 -8.89
CA ALA A 80 -4.66 5.86 -10.15
C ALA A 80 -3.47 6.47 -10.91
N GLY A 81 -3.04 5.79 -11.99
CA GLY A 81 -1.82 6.16 -12.69
C GLY A 81 -0.58 5.99 -11.80
N ASN A 82 0.14 7.08 -11.56
CA ASN A 82 1.34 7.09 -10.71
C ASN A 82 1.07 7.52 -9.26
N ILE A 83 -0.18 7.82 -8.92
CA ILE A 83 -0.55 8.34 -7.60
C ILE A 83 -1.24 7.25 -6.79
N ALA A 84 -0.72 6.98 -5.59
CA ALA A 84 -1.42 6.22 -4.57
C ALA A 84 -2.27 7.14 -3.71
N TYR A 85 -3.47 6.69 -3.37
CA TYR A 85 -4.31 7.30 -2.35
C TYR A 85 -4.35 6.36 -1.15
N VAL A 86 -3.92 6.87 0.01
CA VAL A 86 -3.84 6.11 1.26
C VAL A 86 -4.81 6.70 2.27
N THR A 87 -5.69 5.88 2.84
CA THR A 87 -6.54 6.29 3.96
C THR A 87 -5.75 6.18 5.29
N GLU A 88 -5.91 7.15 6.19
CA GLU A 88 -5.42 7.10 7.58
C GLU A 88 -6.61 7.26 8.54
N PRO A 89 -7.29 6.14 8.91
CA PRO A 89 -8.48 6.20 9.76
C PRO A 89 -8.22 6.86 11.12
N ALA A 90 -7.04 6.63 11.71
CA ALA A 90 -6.66 7.20 13.00
C ALA A 90 -6.54 8.73 12.99
N ALA A 91 -6.40 9.33 11.81
CA ALA A 91 -6.33 10.79 11.61
C ALA A 91 -7.49 11.32 10.76
N ASN A 92 -8.53 10.51 10.52
CA ASN A 92 -9.61 10.81 9.59
C ASN A 92 -9.12 11.40 8.25
N SER A 93 -8.00 10.92 7.71
CA SER A 93 -7.31 11.59 6.60
C SER A 93 -7.15 10.70 5.37
N VAL A 94 -6.93 11.34 4.22
CA VAL A 94 -6.49 10.68 2.98
C VAL A 94 -5.28 11.41 2.43
N HIS A 95 -4.27 10.64 2.00
CA HIS A 95 -3.01 11.14 1.47
C HIS A 95 -2.84 10.73 0.01
N ALA A 96 -2.47 11.68 -0.85
CA ALA A 96 -2.07 11.41 -2.22
C ALA A 96 -0.53 11.34 -2.28
N VAL A 97 0.01 10.23 -2.75
CA VAL A 97 1.46 9.94 -2.78
C VAL A 97 1.90 9.69 -4.20
N ASP A 98 2.94 10.41 -4.64
CA ASP A 98 3.61 10.13 -5.92
C ASP A 98 4.50 8.88 -5.77
N LEU A 99 4.11 7.78 -6.40
CA LEU A 99 4.82 6.50 -6.32
C LEU A 99 6.18 6.49 -7.02
N THR A 100 6.50 7.52 -7.82
CA THR A 100 7.80 7.63 -8.49
C THR A 100 8.85 8.35 -7.63
N THR A 101 8.41 9.10 -6.62
CA THR A 101 9.28 9.91 -5.76
C THR A 101 9.08 9.66 -4.27
N GLY A 102 8.02 8.94 -3.88
CA GLY A 102 7.61 8.74 -2.49
C GLY A 102 7.00 9.98 -1.83
N LYS A 103 6.83 11.08 -2.57
CA LYS A 103 6.38 12.35 -1.99
C LYS A 103 4.88 12.35 -1.76
N VAL A 104 4.46 12.68 -0.54
CA VAL A 104 3.08 13.07 -0.25
C VAL A 104 2.79 14.42 -0.95
N LEU A 105 1.95 14.38 -1.97
CA LEU A 105 1.56 15.53 -2.78
C LEU A 105 0.47 16.36 -2.11
N ALA A 106 -0.46 15.69 -1.44
CA ALA A 106 -1.58 16.31 -0.75
C ALA A 106 -2.05 15.43 0.40
N SER A 107 -2.69 16.05 1.39
CA SER A 107 -3.40 15.37 2.46
C SER A 107 -4.64 16.16 2.80
N THR A 108 -5.75 15.46 3.06
CA THR A 108 -7.00 16.10 3.48
C THR A 108 -7.59 15.34 4.65
N GLU A 109 -8.06 16.08 5.64
CA GLU A 109 -8.90 15.53 6.71
C GLU A 109 -10.35 15.45 6.20
N LEU A 110 -11.06 14.43 6.67
CA LEU A 110 -12.46 14.13 6.38
C LEU A 110 -13.28 14.27 7.65
N ASP A 111 -14.55 14.65 7.51
CA ASP A 111 -15.50 14.70 8.64
C ASP A 111 -15.91 13.30 9.16
N VAL A 112 -15.46 12.25 8.50
CA VAL A 112 -15.77 10.84 8.80
C VAL A 112 -14.49 10.01 8.80
N THR A 113 -14.51 8.87 9.50
CA THR A 113 -13.40 7.92 9.47
C THR A 113 -13.38 7.19 8.12
N PRO A 114 -12.34 7.39 7.30
CA PRO A 114 -12.19 6.64 6.06
C PRO A 114 -11.93 5.16 6.36
N ASN A 115 -12.33 4.28 5.43
CA ASN A 115 -12.05 2.85 5.49
C ASN A 115 -11.65 2.39 4.07
N GLU A 116 -12.56 1.77 3.33
CA GLU A 116 -12.36 1.47 1.91
C GLU A 116 -12.51 2.72 1.02
N ILE A 117 -11.76 2.75 -0.08
CA ILE A 117 -11.74 3.85 -1.05
C ILE A 117 -11.67 3.30 -2.47
N ALA A 118 -12.24 4.03 -3.43
CA ALA A 118 -12.07 3.76 -4.85
C ALA A 118 -11.93 5.08 -5.62
N PRO A 119 -10.99 5.18 -6.57
CA PRO A 119 -10.93 6.33 -7.46
C PRO A 119 -12.03 6.25 -8.52
N ALA A 120 -12.63 7.39 -8.85
CA ALA A 120 -13.54 7.53 -9.98
C ALA A 120 -12.89 8.42 -11.06
N ALA A 121 -12.73 7.88 -12.27
CA ALA A 121 -12.41 8.66 -13.46
C ALA A 121 -13.72 8.97 -14.19
N GLY A 122 -13.99 10.25 -14.43
CA GLY A 122 -15.17 10.72 -15.15
C GLY A 122 -15.14 10.44 -16.65
#